data_AF-L0NBZ8-F1
#
_entry.id   AF-L0NBZ8-F1
#
_cell.length_a   1.000
_cell.length_b   1.000
_cell.length_c   1.000
_cell.angle_alpha   90.00
_cell.angle_beta   90.00
_cell.angle_gamma   90.00
#
_symmetry.space_group_name_H-M   'P 1'
#
loop_
_entity.id
_entity.type
_entity.pdbx_description
1 polymer ?
#
loop_
_entity_poly.entity_id
_entity_poly.type
_entity_poly.pdbx_seq_one_letter_code
_entity_poly.pdbx_strand_id
1 'polypeptide(L)'
;MKRDIRHLFDSTIEKQYRSFVSTSDDTETLDAQDQDRRRKKLQHILDTDPEFYVLHRCTNIAATWLSLLAVALVQDLPATGEEVEPSTEKLAAISFLSRLANDLWAIIELVEAGFDLQARALTRAYLEHVDVLICCIHDEQLTAQFVAAVEPDEANQFWHRHVSKNKIKRRVSDFVSSVIEAPGSQVVDFLREDAELAGSMLLHPTITAGFAAAFGIEEDGYDSYPIFPNPLASSAGTFRGILIHLFWLWFALGPLPRKANGRWRPLLTNPELSNHIAIERFSVLISEMLGFLLESHLLMRPASTDD
;
A
#
# COMPACT_ATOMS: atom_id res chain seq x y z
N MET A 1 -11.45 1.61 -24.89
CA MET A 1 -11.34 1.08 -23.52
C MET A 1 -10.25 1.80 -22.69
N LYS A 2 -8.95 1.69 -23.00
CA LYS A 2 -7.90 2.30 -22.15
C LYS A 2 -7.94 3.83 -22.00
N ARG A 3 -8.29 4.62 -23.03
CA ARG A 3 -8.46 6.09 -22.86
C ARG A 3 -9.70 6.47 -22.05
N ASP A 4 -10.67 5.57 -21.97
CA ASP A 4 -11.96 5.80 -21.32
C ASP A 4 -11.81 5.73 -19.79
N ILE A 5 -10.99 4.79 -19.30
CA ILE A 5 -10.78 4.57 -17.86
C ILE A 5 -10.19 5.79 -17.15
N ARG A 6 -9.21 6.46 -17.77
CA ARG A 6 -8.61 7.68 -17.20
C ARG A 6 -9.63 8.81 -17.14
N HIS A 7 -10.38 9.03 -18.22
CA HIS A 7 -11.42 10.07 -18.22
C HIS A 7 -12.50 9.80 -17.17
N LEU A 8 -12.95 8.54 -17.05
CA LEU A 8 -13.93 8.16 -16.05
C LEU A 8 -13.38 8.37 -14.63
N PHE A 9 -12.15 7.90 -14.35
CA PHE A 9 -11.45 8.13 -13.08
C PHE A 9 -11.32 9.62 -12.76
N ASP A 10 -10.87 10.43 -13.73
CA ASP A 10 -10.66 11.86 -13.59
C ASP A 10 -11.96 12.59 -13.23
N SER A 11 -13.06 12.22 -13.90
CA SER A 11 -14.39 12.83 -13.71
C SER A 11 -15.09 12.42 -12.40
N THR A 12 -14.65 11.32 -11.78
CA THR A 12 -15.27 10.74 -10.58
C THR A 12 -14.34 10.86 -9.36
N ILE A 13 -13.39 9.94 -9.22
CA ILE A 13 -12.54 9.78 -8.03
C ILE A 13 -11.56 10.96 -7.87
N GLU A 14 -10.80 11.29 -8.91
CA GLU A 14 -9.77 12.34 -8.86
C GLU A 14 -10.40 13.73 -8.62
N LYS A 15 -11.53 14.01 -9.27
CA LYS A 15 -12.29 15.24 -9.04
C LYS A 15 -12.73 15.37 -7.58
N GLN A 16 -13.23 14.29 -6.99
CA GLN A 16 -13.56 14.28 -5.56
C GLN A 16 -12.29 14.47 -4.72
N TYR A 17 -11.21 13.76 -5.02
CA TYR A 17 -9.94 13.86 -4.29
C TYR A 17 -9.40 15.29 -4.24
N ARG A 18 -9.37 15.98 -5.39
CA ARG A 18 -8.95 17.39 -5.48
C ARG A 18 -9.81 18.35 -4.66
N SER A 19 -11.07 18.02 -4.41
CA SER A 19 -11.92 18.84 -3.54
C SER A 19 -11.49 18.82 -2.07
N PHE A 20 -10.65 17.86 -1.67
CA PHE A 20 -10.11 17.73 -0.31
C PHE A 20 -8.75 18.42 -0.14
N VAL A 21 -7.92 18.39 -1.18
CA VAL A 21 -6.53 18.86 -1.11
C VAL A 21 -6.44 20.27 -1.72
N SER A 22 -6.55 21.31 -0.88
CA SER A 22 -6.18 22.67 -1.29
C SER A 22 -4.66 22.74 -1.45
N THR A 23 -4.18 23.06 -2.64
CA THR A 23 -2.76 23.04 -3.05
C THR A 23 -1.87 23.96 -2.23
N SER A 24 -0.82 23.41 -1.62
CA SER A 24 0.44 24.10 -1.37
C SER A 24 1.51 23.45 -2.24
N ASP A 25 1.88 24.12 -3.34
CA ASP A 25 3.11 23.83 -4.06
C ASP A 25 4.23 24.59 -3.35
N ASP A 26 5.26 23.89 -2.91
CA ASP A 26 6.64 24.38 -2.92
C ASP A 26 7.58 23.29 -2.40
N THR A 27 8.43 22.77 -3.28
CA THR A 27 9.73 22.25 -2.87
C THR A 27 10.69 22.32 -4.05
N GLU A 28 11.58 23.30 -4.02
CA GLU A 28 12.80 23.31 -4.83
C GLU A 28 13.92 22.57 -4.07
N THR A 29 14.71 21.73 -4.74
CA THR A 29 16.20 21.82 -4.73
C THR A 29 16.90 20.76 -5.60
N LEU A 30 17.91 21.24 -6.34
CA LEU A 30 19.22 20.67 -6.72
C LEU A 30 19.35 19.16 -7.07
N ASP A 31 19.07 18.80 -8.32
CA ASP A 31 20.08 18.47 -9.37
C ASP A 31 19.33 18.43 -10.71
N ALA A 32 19.14 19.63 -11.28
CA ALA A 32 17.95 19.92 -12.09
C ALA A 32 17.85 19.14 -13.40
N GLN A 33 18.96 18.77 -14.03
CA GLN A 33 18.93 18.22 -15.40
C GLN A 33 18.54 16.73 -15.41
N ASP A 34 19.11 15.91 -14.52
CA ASP A 34 18.81 14.49 -14.47
C ASP A 34 17.45 14.19 -13.82
N GLN A 35 17.04 15.01 -12.86
CA GLN A 35 15.68 14.99 -12.32
C GLN A 35 14.66 15.43 -13.37
N ASP A 36 14.95 16.49 -14.16
CA ASP A 36 14.06 16.94 -15.24
C ASP A 36 13.90 15.86 -16.33
N ARG A 37 14.97 15.14 -16.68
CA ARG A 37 14.90 14.01 -17.62
C ARG A 37 14.00 12.89 -17.09
N ARG A 38 14.19 12.47 -15.83
CA ARG A 38 13.37 11.41 -15.20
C ARG A 38 11.92 11.84 -15.04
N ARG A 39 11.67 13.08 -14.62
CA ARG A 39 10.35 13.67 -14.51
C ARG A 39 9.64 13.71 -15.86
N LYS A 40 10.33 14.09 -16.94
CA LYS A 40 9.79 14.03 -18.31
C LYS A 40 9.43 12.61 -18.74
N LYS A 41 10.26 11.62 -18.42
CA LYS A 41 9.96 10.21 -18.69
C LYS A 41 8.75 9.72 -17.89
N LEU A 42 8.68 10.01 -16.59
CA LEU A 42 7.52 9.69 -15.76
C LEU A 42 6.25 10.36 -16.31
N GLN A 43 6.31 11.65 -16.63
CA GLN A 43 5.20 12.39 -17.22
C GLN A 43 4.75 11.75 -18.54
N HIS A 44 5.69 11.35 -19.39
CA HIS A 44 5.38 10.63 -20.62
C HIS A 44 4.65 9.31 -20.35
N ILE A 45 5.07 8.53 -19.34
CA ILE A 45 4.37 7.30 -18.93
C ILE A 45 2.95 7.63 -18.44
N LEU A 46 2.79 8.61 -17.56
CA LEU A 46 1.48 9.05 -17.05
C LEU A 46 0.53 9.49 -18.19
N ASP A 47 1.06 10.08 -19.25
CA ASP A 47 0.28 10.54 -20.39
C ASP A 47 -0.04 9.44 -21.41
N THR A 48 0.82 8.43 -21.53
CA THR A 48 0.70 7.37 -22.54
C THR A 48 0.08 6.07 -22.02
N ASP A 49 0.18 5.81 -20.72
CA ASP A 49 -0.35 4.61 -20.06
C ASP A 49 -1.46 4.98 -19.05
N PRO A 50 -2.74 4.89 -19.46
CA PRO A 50 -3.88 5.19 -18.59
C PRO A 50 -3.98 4.29 -17.36
N GLU A 51 -3.50 3.05 -17.44
CA GLU A 51 -3.58 2.09 -16.34
C GLU A 51 -2.52 2.42 -15.29
N PHE A 52 -1.27 2.67 -15.73
CA PHE A 52 -0.23 3.18 -14.85
C PHE A 52 -0.70 4.45 -14.14
N TYR A 53 -1.27 5.39 -14.89
CA TYR A 53 -1.81 6.63 -14.34
C TYR A 53 -2.82 6.37 -13.22
N VAL A 54 -3.87 5.58 -13.49
CA VAL A 54 -4.92 5.32 -12.49
C VAL A 54 -4.35 4.63 -11.25
N LEU A 55 -3.52 3.59 -11.42
CA LEU A 55 -2.92 2.86 -10.30
C LEU A 55 -2.01 3.76 -9.45
N HIS A 56 -1.19 4.59 -10.10
CA HIS A 56 -0.34 5.57 -9.43
C HIS A 56 -1.16 6.58 -8.62
N ARG A 57 -2.21 7.17 -9.22
CA ARG A 57 -3.09 8.12 -8.52
C ARG A 57 -3.82 7.47 -7.35
N CYS A 58 -4.36 6.27 -7.53
CA CYS A 58 -5.03 5.53 -6.46
C CYS A 58 -4.08 5.23 -5.29
N THR A 59 -2.82 4.90 -5.60
CA THR A 59 -1.79 4.65 -4.58
C THR A 59 -1.49 5.92 -3.77
N ASN A 60 -1.40 7.09 -4.42
CA ASN A 60 -1.25 8.38 -3.75
C ASN A 60 -2.44 8.69 -2.83
N ILE A 61 -3.68 8.51 -3.33
CA ILE A 61 -4.90 8.72 -2.53
C ILE A 61 -4.90 7.79 -1.29
N ALA A 62 -4.49 6.54 -1.47
CA ALA A 62 -4.38 5.59 -0.37
C ALA A 62 -3.28 5.97 0.65
N ALA A 63 -2.15 6.51 0.19
CA ALA A 63 -1.11 7.04 1.08
C ALA A 63 -1.64 8.19 1.92
N THR A 64 -2.37 9.14 1.32
CA THR A 64 -3.04 10.22 2.05
C THR A 64 -4.06 9.68 3.07
N TRP A 65 -4.83 8.66 2.71
CA TRP A 65 -5.78 8.03 3.64
C TRP A 65 -5.07 7.41 4.84
N LEU A 66 -4.01 6.62 4.63
CA LEU A 66 -3.24 6.03 5.72
C LEU A 66 -2.59 7.11 6.61
N SER A 67 -2.03 8.16 6.00
CA SER A 67 -1.49 9.32 6.73
C SER A 67 -2.56 10.00 7.58
N LEU A 68 -3.76 10.23 7.03
CA LEU A 68 -4.88 10.84 7.76
C LEU A 68 -5.29 9.99 8.97
N LEU A 69 -5.40 8.68 8.80
CA LEU A 69 -5.73 7.77 9.90
C LEU A 69 -4.65 7.76 10.97
N ALA A 70 -3.38 7.68 10.58
CA ALA A 70 -2.25 7.70 11.51
C ALA A 70 -2.22 9.02 12.32
N VAL A 71 -2.34 10.16 11.63
CA VAL A 71 -2.36 11.48 12.29
C VAL A 71 -3.55 11.60 13.24
N ALA A 72 -4.74 11.17 12.84
CA ALA A 72 -5.92 11.22 13.71
C ALA A 72 -5.72 10.40 14.99
N LEU A 73 -5.12 9.21 14.89
CA LEU A 73 -4.84 8.37 16.07
C LEU A 73 -3.76 8.96 16.97
N VAL A 74 -2.72 9.58 16.40
CA VAL A 74 -1.67 10.26 17.16
C VAL A 74 -2.21 11.51 17.87
N GLN A 75 -3.07 12.28 17.22
CA GLN A 75 -3.75 13.43 17.82
C GLN A 75 -4.73 13.04 18.93
N ASP A 76 -5.24 11.81 18.87
CA ASP A 76 -6.12 11.21 19.88
C ASP A 76 -5.34 10.52 21.02
N LEU A 77 -4.02 10.67 21.07
CA LEU A 77 -3.24 10.28 22.24
C LEU A 77 -3.43 11.30 23.37
N PRO A 78 -3.51 10.85 24.63
CA PRO A 78 -3.59 11.74 25.77
C PRO A 78 -2.39 12.69 25.81
N ALA A 79 -2.63 13.92 26.25
CA ALA A 79 -1.56 14.91 26.37
C ALA A 79 -0.54 14.46 27.42
N THR A 80 0.73 14.83 27.22
CA THR A 80 1.82 14.52 28.14
C THR A 80 1.48 14.98 29.56
N GLY A 81 1.21 14.04 30.47
CA GLY A 81 0.82 14.31 31.86
C GLY A 81 -0.50 13.69 32.32
N GLU A 82 -1.29 13.11 31.41
CA GLU A 82 -2.47 12.31 31.77
C GLU A 82 -2.08 10.84 32.00
N GLU A 83 -2.54 10.23 33.11
CA GLU A 83 -2.24 8.82 33.49
C GLU A 83 -3.03 7.77 32.68
N VAL A 84 -3.58 8.12 31.52
CA VAL A 84 -4.36 7.17 30.71
C VAL A 84 -3.43 6.51 29.69
N GLU A 85 -3.04 5.26 29.94
CA GLU A 85 -2.29 4.49 28.95
C GLU A 85 -3.16 4.18 27.71
N PRO A 86 -2.64 4.37 26.49
CA PRO A 86 -3.35 3.97 25.28
C PRO A 86 -3.62 2.46 25.26
N SER A 87 -4.75 2.05 24.69
CA SER A 87 -5.04 0.61 24.55
C SER A 87 -4.05 -0.07 23.61
N THR A 88 -3.86 -1.38 23.78
CA THR A 88 -2.98 -2.20 22.93
C THR A 88 -3.37 -2.09 21.45
N GLU A 89 -4.67 -2.06 21.14
CA GLU A 89 -5.16 -1.89 19.76
C GLU A 89 -4.79 -0.52 19.19
N LYS A 90 -4.92 0.56 19.99
CA LYS A 90 -4.52 1.91 19.57
C LYS A 90 -3.02 1.98 19.30
N LEU A 91 -2.19 1.40 20.17
CA LEU A 91 -0.73 1.33 19.97
C LEU A 91 -0.38 0.57 18.69
N ALA A 92 -0.96 -0.62 18.49
CA ALA A 92 -0.75 -1.40 17.28
C ALA A 92 -1.19 -0.65 16.02
N ALA A 93 -2.37 -0.02 16.04
CA ALA A 93 -2.90 0.76 14.94
C ALA A 93 -1.98 1.95 14.58
N ILE A 94 -1.51 2.70 15.58
CA ILE A 94 -0.57 3.81 15.36
C ILE A 94 0.73 3.28 14.73
N SER A 95 1.33 2.22 15.28
CA SER A 95 2.55 1.64 14.75
C SER A 95 2.40 1.19 13.29
N PHE A 96 1.35 0.42 12.97
CA PHE A 96 1.14 -0.08 11.62
C PHE A 96 0.75 1.03 10.64
N LEU A 97 -0.25 1.86 10.96
CA LEU A 97 -0.72 2.88 10.01
C LEU A 97 0.35 3.94 9.73
N SER A 98 1.17 4.29 10.73
CA SER A 98 2.30 5.22 10.53
C SER A 98 3.38 4.58 9.66
N ARG A 99 3.73 3.30 9.91
CA ARG A 99 4.71 2.57 9.11
C ARG A 99 4.22 2.40 7.67
N LEU A 100 2.98 1.97 7.48
CA LEU A 100 2.37 1.78 6.16
C LEU A 100 2.29 3.11 5.40
N ALA A 101 1.88 4.21 6.04
CA ALA A 101 1.87 5.52 5.40
C ALA A 101 3.27 5.93 4.91
N ASN A 102 4.28 5.79 5.78
CA ASN A 102 5.67 6.14 5.45
C ASN A 102 6.23 5.27 4.31
N ASP A 103 6.15 3.95 4.47
CA ASP A 103 6.65 3.00 3.48
C ASP A 103 5.95 3.21 2.13
N LEU A 104 4.64 3.54 2.12
CA LEU A 104 3.91 3.78 0.87
C LEU A 104 4.36 5.05 0.16
N TRP A 105 4.56 6.16 0.88
CA TRP A 105 5.15 7.37 0.30
C TRP A 105 6.55 7.10 -0.26
N ALA A 106 7.38 6.37 0.48
CA ALA A 106 8.71 5.98 0.01
C ALA A 106 8.65 5.09 -1.25
N ILE A 107 7.72 4.14 -1.34
CA ILE A 107 7.53 3.32 -2.54
C ILE A 107 7.14 4.19 -3.75
N ILE A 108 6.21 5.14 -3.56
CA ILE A 108 5.79 6.06 -4.63
C ILE A 108 7.00 6.86 -5.12
N GLU A 109 7.74 7.49 -4.21
CA GLU A 109 8.95 8.27 -4.55
C GLU A 109 10.01 7.43 -5.27
N LEU A 110 10.26 6.19 -4.81
CA LEU A 110 11.20 5.28 -5.45
C LEU A 110 10.76 4.94 -6.88
N VAL A 111 9.47 4.65 -7.11
CA VAL A 111 8.95 4.38 -8.46
C VAL A 111 9.07 5.61 -9.35
N GLU A 112 8.67 6.79 -8.85
CA GLU A 112 8.74 8.05 -9.59
C GLU A 112 10.18 8.45 -9.95
N ALA A 113 11.13 8.17 -9.06
CA ALA A 113 12.55 8.38 -9.30
C ALA A 113 13.19 7.29 -10.19
N GLY A 114 12.49 6.19 -10.45
CA GLY A 114 12.93 5.10 -11.32
C GLY A 114 13.68 3.95 -10.63
N PHE A 115 13.64 3.88 -9.30
CA PHE A 115 14.25 2.82 -8.49
C PHE A 115 13.30 1.63 -8.29
N ASP A 116 12.88 0.99 -9.40
CA ASP A 116 11.84 -0.06 -9.37
C ASP A 116 12.23 -1.27 -8.51
N LEU A 117 13.51 -1.67 -8.52
CA LEU A 117 13.98 -2.82 -7.74
C LEU A 117 13.86 -2.56 -6.23
N GLN A 118 14.27 -1.37 -5.79
CA GLN A 118 14.19 -0.94 -4.40
C GLN A 118 12.72 -0.77 -3.97
N ALA A 119 11.89 -0.20 -4.85
CA ALA A 119 10.44 -0.08 -4.62
C ALA A 119 9.80 -1.45 -4.41
N ARG A 120 10.11 -2.45 -5.24
CA ARG A 120 9.61 -3.83 -5.09
C ARG A 120 10.11 -4.50 -3.81
N ALA A 121 11.36 -4.30 -3.45
CA ALA A 121 11.93 -4.83 -2.21
C ALA A 121 11.19 -4.30 -0.98
N LEU A 122 10.97 -2.97 -0.93
CA LEU A 122 10.20 -2.33 0.13
C LEU A 122 8.73 -2.77 0.12
N THR A 123 8.15 -2.92 -1.07
CA THR A 123 6.78 -3.40 -1.25
C THR A 123 6.57 -4.75 -0.58
N ARG A 124 7.52 -5.71 -0.68
CA ARG A 124 7.37 -7.01 -0.01
C ARG A 124 7.14 -6.88 1.50
N ALA A 125 7.97 -6.08 2.18
CA ALA A 125 7.81 -5.85 3.62
C ALA A 125 6.50 -5.13 3.92
N TYR A 126 6.13 -4.15 3.08
CA TYR A 126 4.86 -3.45 3.18
C TYR A 126 3.66 -4.41 3.12
N LEU A 127 3.61 -5.33 2.16
CA LEU A 127 2.52 -6.30 2.03
C LEU A 127 2.43 -7.24 3.24
N GLU A 128 3.56 -7.68 3.79
CA GLU A 128 3.59 -8.47 5.02
C GLU A 128 3.04 -7.68 6.23
N HIS A 129 3.40 -6.39 6.36
CA HIS A 129 2.84 -5.53 7.41
C HIS A 129 1.32 -5.34 7.28
N VAL A 130 0.80 -5.22 6.05
CA VAL A 130 -0.65 -5.17 5.81
C VAL A 130 -1.33 -6.45 6.31
N ASP A 131 -0.79 -7.62 5.98
CA ASP A 131 -1.36 -8.90 6.41
C ASP A 131 -1.35 -9.08 7.93
N VAL A 132 -0.27 -8.61 8.59
CA VAL A 132 -0.20 -8.64 10.07
C VAL A 132 -1.25 -7.72 10.66
N LEU A 133 -1.40 -6.50 10.14
CA LEU A 133 -2.43 -5.57 10.62
C LEU A 133 -3.83 -6.17 10.49
N ILE A 134 -4.16 -6.77 9.34
CA ILE A 134 -5.43 -7.49 9.13
C ILE A 134 -5.63 -8.54 10.22
N CYS A 135 -4.62 -9.37 10.49
CA CYS A 135 -4.74 -10.40 11.52
C CYS A 135 -4.89 -9.82 12.93
N CYS A 136 -4.16 -8.75 13.26
CA CYS A 136 -4.28 -8.09 14.56
C CYS A 136 -5.69 -7.55 14.80
N ILE A 137 -6.31 -6.90 13.81
CA ILE A 137 -7.70 -6.39 13.90
C ILE A 137 -8.68 -7.48 14.34
N HIS A 138 -8.43 -8.74 13.97
CA HIS A 138 -9.30 -9.88 14.24
C HIS A 138 -8.77 -10.85 15.32
N ASP A 139 -7.63 -10.56 15.95
CA ASP A 139 -6.98 -11.40 16.97
C ASP A 139 -6.33 -10.52 18.06
N GLU A 140 -7.05 -10.33 19.17
CA GLU A 140 -6.59 -9.58 20.36
C GLU A 140 -5.31 -10.16 20.95
N GLN A 141 -5.16 -11.48 20.94
CA GLN A 141 -4.00 -12.14 21.52
C GLN A 141 -2.75 -11.89 20.67
N LEU A 142 -2.89 -11.95 19.34
CA LEU A 142 -1.82 -11.59 18.42
C LEU A 142 -1.44 -10.10 18.55
N THR A 143 -2.45 -9.24 18.71
CA THR A 143 -2.25 -7.79 18.92
C THR A 143 -1.43 -7.51 20.19
N ALA A 144 -1.78 -8.17 21.30
CA ALA A 144 -1.03 -8.07 22.55
C ALA A 144 0.41 -8.57 22.43
N GLN A 145 0.62 -9.69 21.72
CA GLN A 145 1.97 -10.21 21.47
C GLN A 145 2.80 -9.28 20.59
N PHE A 146 2.20 -8.62 19.60
CA PHE A 146 2.88 -7.63 18.78
C PHE A 146 3.34 -6.44 19.61
N VAL A 147 2.45 -5.84 20.40
CA VAL A 147 2.77 -4.66 21.21
C VAL A 147 3.78 -4.97 22.32
N ALA A 148 3.73 -6.18 22.87
CA ALA A 148 4.69 -6.62 23.88
C ALA A 148 6.09 -6.89 23.31
N ALA A 149 6.22 -7.19 22.01
CA ALA A 149 7.48 -7.51 21.36
C ALA A 149 8.27 -6.24 20.99
N VAL A 150 8.69 -5.49 22.01
CA VAL A 150 9.41 -4.20 21.87
C VAL A 150 10.88 -4.43 21.53
N GLU A 151 11.50 -5.44 22.14
CA GLU A 151 12.91 -5.72 21.96
C GLU A 151 13.18 -6.48 20.63
N PRO A 152 14.33 -6.26 19.97
CA PRO A 152 14.64 -6.87 18.67
C PRO A 152 14.52 -8.40 18.65
N ASP A 153 14.97 -9.08 19.71
CA ASP A 153 14.90 -10.54 19.82
C ASP A 153 13.46 -11.05 19.94
N GLU A 154 12.61 -10.31 20.64
CA GLU A 154 11.18 -10.62 20.81
C GLU A 154 10.42 -10.38 19.51
N ALA A 155 10.72 -9.29 18.81
CA ALA A 155 10.16 -8.99 17.49
C ALA A 155 10.53 -10.08 16.47
N ASN A 156 11.79 -10.54 16.46
CA ASN A 156 12.23 -11.64 15.62
C ASN A 156 11.48 -12.95 15.95
N GLN A 157 11.32 -13.26 17.24
CA GLN A 157 10.53 -14.43 17.66
C GLN A 157 9.07 -14.32 17.22
N PHE A 158 8.45 -13.14 17.35
CA PHE A 158 7.10 -12.87 16.89
C PHE A 158 6.96 -13.12 15.38
N TRP A 159 7.86 -12.58 14.57
CA TRP A 159 7.91 -12.82 13.11
C TRP A 159 8.10 -14.29 12.74
N HIS A 160 9.03 -14.99 13.37
CA HIS A 160 9.21 -16.42 13.10
C HIS A 160 7.97 -17.24 13.50
N ARG A 161 7.35 -16.91 14.64
CA ARG A 161 6.21 -17.66 15.17
C ARG A 161 4.94 -17.43 14.36
N HIS A 162 4.62 -16.18 14.02
CA HIS A 162 3.30 -15.80 13.48
C HIS A 162 3.29 -15.43 12.00
N VAL A 163 4.41 -14.90 11.47
CA VAL A 163 4.41 -14.29 10.12
C VAL A 163 5.08 -15.16 9.08
N SER A 164 6.28 -15.66 9.39
CA SER A 164 7.14 -16.37 8.44
C SER A 164 6.45 -17.58 7.78
N LYS A 165 6.98 -17.99 6.61
CA LYS A 165 6.56 -19.19 5.87
C LYS A 165 5.07 -19.16 5.48
N ASN A 166 4.58 -18.00 5.00
CA ASN A 166 3.20 -17.78 4.56
C ASN A 166 2.14 -18.01 5.64
N LYS A 167 2.52 -18.05 6.93
CA LYS A 167 1.57 -18.24 8.03
C LYS A 167 0.53 -17.13 8.08
N ILE A 168 0.98 -15.88 7.96
CA ILE A 168 0.07 -14.72 8.02
C ILE A 168 -0.85 -14.67 6.79
N LYS A 169 -0.31 -14.93 5.60
CA LYS A 169 -1.07 -14.97 4.35
C LYS A 169 -2.22 -16.00 4.41
N ARG A 170 -1.94 -17.19 4.96
CA ARG A 170 -2.98 -18.21 5.18
C ARG A 170 -4.05 -17.72 6.15
N ARG A 171 -3.66 -17.10 7.26
CA ARG A 171 -4.62 -16.53 8.23
C ARG A 171 -5.51 -15.47 7.58
N VAL A 172 -4.96 -14.59 6.73
CA VAL A 172 -5.76 -13.60 5.98
C VAL A 172 -6.73 -14.29 5.02
N SER A 173 -6.28 -15.33 4.31
CA SER A 173 -7.13 -16.08 3.38
C SER A 173 -8.26 -16.83 4.10
N ASP A 174 -7.97 -17.44 5.24
CA ASP A 174 -8.95 -18.09 6.11
C ASP A 174 -9.97 -17.08 6.66
N PHE A 175 -9.49 -15.92 7.11
CA PHE A 175 -10.34 -14.82 7.56
C PHE A 175 -11.28 -14.36 6.45
N VAL A 176 -10.77 -13.97 5.28
CA VAL A 176 -11.60 -13.47 4.17
C VAL A 176 -12.62 -14.52 3.75
N SER A 177 -12.19 -15.77 3.57
CA SER A 177 -13.07 -16.90 3.20
C SER A 177 -14.21 -17.10 4.19
N SER A 178 -13.94 -16.89 5.49
CA SER A 178 -14.97 -16.99 6.53
C SER A 178 -15.99 -15.86 6.46
N VAL A 179 -15.54 -14.63 6.19
CA VAL A 179 -16.43 -13.45 6.14
C VAL A 179 -17.31 -13.45 4.89
N ILE A 180 -16.79 -13.91 3.75
CA ILE A 180 -17.58 -14.01 2.51
C ILE A 180 -18.44 -15.28 2.43
N GLU A 181 -18.51 -16.06 3.51
CA GLU A 181 -19.23 -17.34 3.59
C GLU A 181 -18.85 -18.33 2.47
N ALA A 182 -17.59 -18.29 2.02
CA ALA A 182 -17.05 -19.20 1.01
C ALA A 182 -15.80 -19.92 1.55
N PRO A 183 -15.97 -20.90 2.46
CA PRO A 183 -14.84 -21.63 3.04
C PRO A 183 -14.00 -22.31 1.96
N GLY A 184 -12.68 -22.15 2.03
CA GLY A 184 -11.75 -22.70 1.04
C GLY A 184 -11.67 -21.93 -0.27
N SER A 185 -12.28 -20.75 -0.35
CA SER A 185 -12.12 -19.84 -1.48
C SER A 185 -10.65 -19.44 -1.64
N GLN A 186 -10.18 -19.45 -2.88
CA GLN A 186 -8.84 -18.99 -3.25
C GLN A 186 -8.85 -17.53 -3.71
N VAL A 187 -9.92 -16.76 -3.42
CA VAL A 187 -10.07 -15.39 -3.95
C VAL A 187 -8.92 -14.45 -3.55
N VAL A 188 -8.39 -14.61 -2.33
CA VAL A 188 -7.25 -13.83 -1.85
C VAL A 188 -5.99 -14.20 -2.60
N ASP A 189 -5.72 -15.49 -2.75
CA ASP A 189 -4.56 -15.99 -3.49
C ASP A 189 -4.63 -15.61 -4.96
N PHE A 190 -5.80 -15.75 -5.59
CA PHE A 190 -6.04 -15.43 -7.00
C PHE A 190 -5.75 -13.97 -7.32
N LEU A 191 -6.17 -13.03 -6.46
CA LEU A 191 -5.84 -11.62 -6.67
C LEU A 191 -4.36 -11.31 -6.37
N ARG A 192 -3.68 -12.09 -5.55
CA ARG A 192 -2.28 -11.82 -5.16
C ARG A 192 -1.23 -12.51 -6.03
N GLU A 193 -1.59 -13.59 -6.73
CA GLU A 193 -0.67 -14.49 -7.43
C GLU A 193 0.31 -13.76 -8.36
N ASP A 194 -0.18 -12.87 -9.21
CA ASP A 194 0.64 -12.14 -10.18
C ASP A 194 1.60 -11.14 -9.51
N ALA A 195 1.15 -10.48 -8.43
CA ALA A 195 1.97 -9.53 -7.69
C ALA A 195 3.13 -10.26 -6.98
N GLU A 196 2.86 -11.45 -6.44
CA GLU A 196 3.87 -12.27 -5.76
C GLU A 196 4.88 -12.88 -6.74
N LEU A 197 4.42 -13.37 -7.90
CA LEU A 197 5.29 -13.88 -8.98
C LEU A 197 6.26 -12.80 -9.48
N ALA A 198 5.74 -11.60 -9.76
CA ALA A 198 6.55 -10.48 -10.26
C ALA A 198 7.57 -9.96 -9.22
N GLY A 199 7.25 -10.05 -7.92
CA GLY A 199 8.18 -9.71 -6.84
C GLY A 199 9.25 -10.79 -6.62
N SER A 200 8.89 -12.07 -6.70
CA SER A 200 9.79 -13.18 -6.36
C SER A 200 10.91 -13.39 -7.39
N MET A 201 10.62 -13.26 -8.70
CA MET A 201 11.61 -13.56 -9.75
C MET A 201 12.68 -12.46 -9.91
N LEU A 202 12.35 -11.18 -9.70
CA LEU A 202 13.28 -10.07 -9.96
C LEU A 202 14.22 -9.75 -8.80
N LEU A 203 13.84 -10.13 -7.57
CA LEU A 203 14.60 -9.83 -6.35
C LEU A 203 15.58 -10.93 -5.94
N HIS A 204 15.67 -12.03 -6.68
CA HIS A 204 16.58 -13.12 -6.32
C HIS A 204 18.04 -12.71 -6.59
N PRO A 205 18.95 -12.77 -5.59
CA PRO A 205 20.34 -12.32 -5.75
C PRO A 205 21.08 -12.96 -6.93
N THR A 206 20.77 -14.21 -7.26
CA THR A 206 21.35 -14.90 -8.42
C THR A 206 20.87 -14.35 -9.75
N ILE A 207 19.63 -13.84 -9.82
CA ILE A 207 19.10 -13.18 -11.01
C ILE A 207 19.71 -11.79 -11.13
N THR A 208 19.78 -11.01 -10.05
CA THR A 208 20.49 -9.71 -10.05
C THR A 208 21.97 -9.86 -10.40
N ALA A 209 22.66 -10.87 -9.85
CA ALA A 209 24.04 -11.19 -10.18
C ALA A 209 24.19 -11.70 -11.62
N GLY A 210 23.21 -12.47 -12.11
CA GLY A 210 23.14 -12.90 -13.50
C GLY A 210 22.97 -11.74 -14.47
N PHE A 211 22.12 -10.76 -14.16
CA PHE A 211 22.02 -9.49 -14.90
C PHE A 211 23.35 -8.74 -14.87
N ALA A 212 23.93 -8.52 -13.68
CA ALA A 212 25.21 -7.82 -13.57
C ALA A 212 26.36 -8.52 -14.33
N ALA A 213 26.36 -9.86 -14.39
CA ALA A 213 27.36 -10.64 -15.11
C ALA A 213 27.12 -10.70 -16.62
N ALA A 214 25.87 -10.80 -17.06
CA ALA A 214 25.50 -10.88 -18.49
C ALA A 214 25.65 -9.54 -19.21
N PHE A 215 25.52 -8.44 -18.48
CA PHE A 215 25.58 -7.07 -19.02
C PHE A 215 26.87 -6.34 -18.66
N GLY A 216 27.86 -7.10 -18.17
CA GLY A 216 29.22 -6.61 -18.05
C GLY A 216 29.84 -6.42 -19.43
N ILE A 217 30.15 -5.16 -19.75
CA ILE A 217 31.00 -4.70 -20.86
C ILE A 217 30.29 -4.61 -22.23
N GLU A 218 29.28 -3.75 -22.38
CA GLU A 218 29.01 -3.07 -23.67
C GLU A 218 28.48 -1.65 -23.38
N GLU A 219 29.08 -0.64 -24.00
CA GLU A 219 28.84 0.81 -23.77
C GLU A 219 27.54 1.35 -24.40
N ASP A 220 26.63 0.49 -24.84
CA ASP A 220 25.36 0.90 -25.44
C ASP A 220 24.21 0.88 -24.41
N GLY A 221 23.77 2.08 -24.02
CA GLY A 221 22.42 2.31 -23.49
C GLY A 221 22.11 1.79 -22.08
N TYR A 222 22.84 2.30 -21.07
CA TYR A 222 22.58 2.08 -19.64
C TYR A 222 21.15 2.41 -19.15
N ASP A 223 20.35 3.10 -19.96
CA ASP A 223 18.97 3.54 -19.65
C ASP A 223 17.97 2.36 -19.51
N SER A 224 18.34 1.13 -19.89
CA SER A 224 17.46 -0.05 -19.85
C SER A 224 17.69 -0.98 -18.66
N TYR A 225 18.75 -0.78 -17.85
CA TYR A 225 19.01 -1.69 -16.74
C TYR A 225 18.15 -1.36 -15.51
N PRO A 226 17.56 -2.37 -14.85
CA PRO A 226 16.74 -2.19 -13.64
C PRO A 226 17.54 -1.73 -12.40
N ILE A 227 18.86 -1.60 -12.53
CA ILE A 227 19.77 -1.12 -11.47
C ILE A 227 19.97 0.41 -11.56
N PHE A 228 19.76 1.01 -12.74
CA PHE A 228 19.85 2.45 -12.91
C PHE A 228 18.47 3.11 -12.79
N PRO A 229 18.38 4.30 -12.16
CA PRO A 229 17.11 4.96 -11.92
C PRO A 229 16.49 5.44 -13.23
N ASN A 230 15.49 4.70 -13.70
CA ASN A 230 14.68 5.09 -14.85
C ASN A 230 13.22 4.66 -14.60
N PRO A 231 12.25 5.59 -14.61
CA PRO A 231 10.84 5.23 -14.46
C PRO A 231 10.37 4.27 -15.55
N LEU A 232 9.62 3.24 -15.16
CA LEU A 232 9.13 2.19 -16.06
C LEU A 232 7.62 1.99 -15.89
N ALA A 233 6.90 1.83 -17.00
CA ALA A 233 5.46 1.50 -16.97
C ALA A 233 5.19 0.15 -16.28
N SER A 234 6.16 -0.78 -16.32
CA SER A 234 6.07 -2.08 -15.63
C SER A 234 5.97 -1.96 -14.11
N SER A 235 6.31 -0.81 -13.53
CA SER A 235 6.11 -0.52 -12.10
C SER A 235 4.64 -0.43 -11.70
N ALA A 236 3.71 -0.37 -12.66
CA ALA A 236 2.26 -0.53 -12.41
C ALA A 236 1.94 -1.82 -11.63
N GLY A 237 2.71 -2.89 -11.82
CA GLY A 237 2.56 -4.13 -11.06
C GLY A 237 2.77 -3.95 -9.56
N THR A 238 3.70 -3.08 -9.17
CA THR A 238 3.97 -2.73 -7.77
C THR A 238 2.76 -2.05 -7.13
N PHE A 239 2.22 -1.03 -7.80
CA PHE A 239 1.01 -0.32 -7.34
C PHE A 239 -0.22 -1.23 -7.28
N ARG A 240 -0.40 -2.11 -8.28
CA ARG A 240 -1.49 -3.09 -8.27
C ARG A 240 -1.39 -4.02 -7.06
N GLY A 241 -0.22 -4.59 -6.79
CA GLY A 241 0.00 -5.47 -5.64
C GLY A 241 -0.34 -4.79 -4.31
N ILE A 242 0.06 -3.52 -4.15
CA ILE A 242 -0.27 -2.68 -2.99
C ILE A 242 -1.78 -2.47 -2.88
N LEU A 243 -2.44 -2.03 -3.96
CA LEU A 243 -3.87 -1.72 -3.95
C LEU A 243 -4.73 -2.97 -3.66
N ILE A 244 -4.29 -4.15 -4.08
CA ILE A 244 -4.94 -5.43 -3.73
C ILE A 244 -4.85 -5.71 -2.23
N HIS A 245 -3.68 -5.50 -1.61
CA HIS A 245 -3.54 -5.69 -0.17
C HIS A 245 -4.32 -4.62 0.61
N LEU A 246 -4.33 -3.39 0.13
CA LEU A 246 -5.12 -2.30 0.70
C LEU A 246 -6.62 -2.51 0.56
N PHE A 247 -7.09 -3.14 -0.52
CA PHE A 247 -8.48 -3.58 -0.65
C PHE A 247 -8.86 -4.53 0.50
N TRP A 248 -8.03 -5.53 0.76
CA TRP A 248 -8.25 -6.47 1.87
C TRP A 248 -8.14 -5.81 3.24
N LEU A 249 -7.22 -4.84 3.39
CA LEU A 249 -7.11 -4.07 4.62
C LEU A 249 -8.35 -3.20 4.85
N TRP A 250 -8.83 -2.49 3.83
CA TRP A 250 -10.06 -1.70 3.91
C TRP A 250 -11.25 -2.59 4.29
N PHE A 251 -11.36 -3.77 3.69
CA PHE A 251 -12.38 -4.76 4.02
C PHE A 251 -12.28 -5.22 5.49
N ALA A 252 -11.07 -5.50 5.98
CA ALA A 252 -10.82 -5.92 7.36
C ALA A 252 -10.95 -4.78 8.38
N LEU A 253 -10.67 -3.53 8.01
CA LEU A 253 -10.82 -2.36 8.87
C LEU A 253 -12.29 -1.99 9.08
N GLY A 254 -13.12 -2.12 8.03
CA GLY A 254 -14.53 -1.76 8.09
C GLY A 254 -14.74 -0.34 8.62
N PRO A 255 -15.55 -0.13 9.68
CA PRO A 255 -15.82 1.20 10.23
C PRO A 255 -14.75 1.74 11.20
N LEU A 256 -13.60 1.07 11.36
CA LEU A 256 -12.46 1.63 12.08
C LEU A 256 -11.93 2.90 11.37
N PRO A 257 -11.34 3.86 12.12
CA PRO A 257 -11.05 3.84 13.56
C PRO A 257 -12.22 4.30 14.44
N ARG A 258 -13.39 4.65 13.85
CA ARG A 258 -14.52 5.29 14.56
C ARG A 258 -15.39 4.31 15.34
N LYS A 259 -15.61 3.11 14.80
CA LYS A 259 -16.43 2.06 15.44
C LYS A 259 -15.63 0.77 15.52
N ALA A 260 -16.01 -0.10 16.46
CA ALA A 260 -15.42 -1.41 16.60
C ALA A 260 -15.53 -2.19 15.29
N ASN A 261 -14.48 -2.92 14.94
CA ASN A 261 -14.50 -3.91 13.87
C ASN A 261 -13.59 -5.07 14.22
N GLY A 262 -13.98 -6.27 13.80
CA GLY A 262 -13.29 -7.48 14.22
C GLY A 262 -13.30 -7.64 15.74
N ARG A 263 -12.12 -7.79 16.34
CA ARG A 263 -11.93 -7.86 17.79
C ARG A 263 -11.51 -6.53 18.39
N TRP A 264 -11.08 -5.58 17.57
CA TRP A 264 -10.70 -4.26 18.04
C TRP A 264 -11.90 -3.41 18.44
N ARG A 265 -11.71 -2.65 19.52
CA ARG A 265 -12.62 -1.61 19.99
C ARG A 265 -12.49 -0.35 19.13
N PRO A 266 -13.42 0.63 19.23
CA PRO A 266 -13.22 1.93 18.61
C PRO A 266 -11.88 2.51 19.04
N LEU A 267 -11.08 2.99 18.07
CA LEU A 267 -9.74 3.48 18.34
C LEU A 267 -9.75 4.96 18.67
N LEU A 268 -10.67 5.74 18.08
CA LEU A 268 -10.82 7.16 18.40
C LEU A 268 -11.67 7.35 19.67
N THR A 269 -11.08 7.99 20.66
CA THR A 269 -11.72 8.32 21.95
C THR A 269 -12.24 9.75 21.99
N ASN A 270 -11.59 10.69 21.29
CA ASN A 270 -12.01 12.08 21.18
C ASN A 270 -13.23 12.20 20.24
N PRO A 271 -14.39 12.69 20.72
CA PRO A 271 -15.59 12.87 19.91
C PRO A 271 -15.41 13.84 18.73
N GLU A 272 -14.53 14.84 18.84
CA GLU A 272 -14.27 15.80 17.76
C GLU A 272 -13.56 15.12 16.59
N LEU A 273 -12.53 14.30 16.89
CA LEU A 273 -11.82 13.50 15.89
C LEU A 273 -12.72 12.38 15.33
N SER A 274 -13.49 11.72 16.20
CA SER A 274 -14.42 10.67 15.79
C SER A 274 -15.55 11.20 14.90
N ASN A 275 -15.93 12.48 15.02
CA ASN A 275 -16.93 13.10 14.14
C ASN A 275 -16.30 13.97 13.05
N HIS A 276 -14.99 13.88 12.85
CA HIS A 276 -14.30 14.71 11.87
C HIS A 276 -14.72 14.33 10.45
N ILE A 277 -15.39 15.26 9.77
CA ILE A 277 -16.00 15.03 8.45
C ILE A 277 -14.99 14.58 7.39
N ALA A 278 -13.71 14.99 7.51
CA ALA A 278 -12.68 14.58 6.57
C ALA A 278 -12.40 13.07 6.62
N ILE A 279 -12.40 12.45 7.81
CA ILE A 279 -12.14 11.00 7.95
C ILE A 279 -13.26 10.21 7.28
N GLU A 280 -14.50 10.63 7.47
CA GLU A 280 -15.67 10.02 6.84
C GLU A 280 -15.64 10.18 5.32
N ARG A 281 -15.45 11.41 4.84
CA ARG A 281 -15.41 11.68 3.40
C ARG A 281 -14.26 10.94 2.70
N PHE A 282 -13.08 10.83 3.32
CA PHE A 282 -11.97 10.03 2.78
C PHE A 282 -12.28 8.53 2.81
N SER A 283 -12.98 8.02 3.83
CA SER A 283 -13.38 6.61 3.88
C SER A 283 -14.34 6.26 2.75
N VAL A 284 -15.28 7.16 2.42
CA VAL A 284 -16.16 7.04 1.25
C VAL A 284 -15.35 7.08 -0.04
N LEU A 285 -14.45 8.06 -0.20
CA LEU A 285 -13.58 8.17 -1.39
C LEU A 285 -12.76 6.88 -1.62
N ILE A 286 -12.17 6.31 -0.57
CA ILE A 286 -11.40 5.06 -0.66
C ILE A 286 -12.30 3.89 -1.06
N SER A 287 -13.49 3.78 -0.49
CA SER A 287 -14.46 2.75 -0.88
C SER A 287 -14.84 2.87 -2.36
N GLU A 288 -15.16 4.08 -2.83
CA GLU A 288 -15.51 4.33 -4.24
C GLU A 288 -14.33 4.06 -5.17
N MET A 289 -13.11 4.45 -4.78
CA MET A 289 -11.89 4.19 -5.52
C MET A 289 -11.61 2.68 -5.65
N LEU A 290 -11.72 1.93 -4.56
CA LEU A 290 -11.52 0.48 -4.58
C LEU A 290 -12.60 -0.23 -5.41
N GLY A 291 -13.85 0.22 -5.31
CA GLY A 291 -14.95 -0.25 -6.17
C GLY A 291 -14.66 0.00 -7.64
N PHE A 292 -14.23 1.22 -7.99
CA PHE A 292 -13.84 1.59 -9.35
C PHE A 292 -12.72 0.69 -9.90
N LEU A 293 -11.69 0.41 -9.09
CA LEU A 293 -10.57 -0.45 -9.48
C LEU A 293 -11.02 -1.90 -9.73
N LEU A 294 -12.00 -2.42 -8.97
CA LEU A 294 -12.58 -3.73 -9.18
C LEU A 294 -13.45 -3.77 -10.44
N GLU A 295 -14.37 -2.82 -10.60
CA GLU A 295 -15.28 -2.73 -11.76
C GLU A 295 -14.53 -2.54 -13.07
N SER A 296 -13.41 -1.81 -13.02
CA SER A 296 -12.54 -1.60 -14.17
C SER A 296 -11.53 -2.72 -14.40
N HIS A 297 -11.60 -3.81 -13.63
CA HIS A 297 -10.69 -4.95 -13.68
C HIS A 297 -9.20 -4.60 -13.50
N LEU A 298 -8.88 -3.47 -12.87
CA LEU A 298 -7.51 -3.01 -12.66
C LEU A 298 -6.78 -3.75 -11.54
N LEU A 299 -7.53 -4.36 -10.61
CA LEU A 299 -7.00 -5.27 -9.59
C LEU A 299 -6.90 -6.72 -10.09
N MET A 300 -7.45 -7.02 -11.26
CA MET A 300 -7.42 -8.36 -11.83
C MET A 300 -6.29 -8.46 -12.87
N ARG A 301 -5.96 -9.69 -13.24
CA ARG A 301 -5.04 -9.95 -14.35
C ARG A 301 -5.56 -9.23 -15.60
N PRO A 302 -4.72 -8.48 -16.35
CA PRO A 302 -5.12 -8.04 -17.67
C PRO A 302 -5.42 -9.28 -18.50
N ALA A 303 -6.66 -9.39 -19.01
CA ALA A 303 -7.04 -10.48 -19.90
C ALA A 303 -5.99 -10.57 -21.01
N SER A 304 -5.29 -11.69 -21.09
CA SER A 304 -4.42 -11.97 -22.23
C SER A 304 -5.28 -11.86 -23.47
N THR A 305 -4.91 -11.00 -24.42
CA THR A 305 -5.57 -10.84 -25.72
C THR A 305 -5.34 -12.04 -26.64
N ASP A 306 -5.16 -13.23 -26.08
CA ASP A 306 -5.04 -14.48 -26.80
C ASP A 306 -6.21 -15.38 -26.37
N ASP A 307 -7.36 -15.11 -26.98
CA ASP A 307 -8.47 -16.05 -27.25
C ASP A 307 -9.15 -15.62 -28.56
#